data_AF-K1RFA2-F1
#
_entry.id   AF-K1RFA2-F1
#
_cell.length_a   1.000
_cell.length_b   1.000
_cell.length_c   1.000
_cell.angle_alpha   90.00
_cell.angle_beta   90.00
_cell.angle_gamma   90.00
#
_symmetry.space_group_name_H-M   'P 1'
#
loop_
_entity.id
_entity.type
_entity.pdbx_description
1 polymer ?
#
loop_
_entity_poly.entity_id
_entity_poly.type
_entity_poly.pdbx_seq_one_letter_code
_entity_poly.pdbx_strand_id
1 'polypeptide(L)'
;QRVMVKSGALLLADKGGRMSPAQVREIVKENLSRVCSLKKKSPHVLRHTFATAMLNHGAGIESLKRLLGHAKLSTTEIYTHTTFEQLKRVYIEAHPRA
;
A
#
# COMPACT_ATOMS: atom_id res chain seq x y z
N GLN A 1 -23.69 -29.70 9.93
CA GLN A 1 -23.77 -29.19 8.55
C GLN A 1 -23.34 -27.72 8.56
N ARG A 2 -22.24 -27.32 7.89
CA ARG A 2 -21.81 -25.91 7.86
C ARG A 2 -22.65 -25.18 6.80
N VAL A 3 -23.49 -24.23 7.23
CA VAL A 3 -24.26 -23.36 6.32
C VAL A 3 -23.27 -22.43 5.60
N MET A 4 -23.11 -22.62 4.29
CA MET A 4 -22.32 -21.73 3.44
C MET A 4 -23.19 -20.54 3.03
N VAL A 5 -22.80 -19.33 3.42
CA VAL A 5 -23.44 -18.10 2.97
C VAL A 5 -22.85 -17.76 1.60
N LYS A 6 -23.66 -17.56 0.55
CA LYS A 6 -23.16 -17.09 -0.75
C LYS A 6 -23.03 -15.56 -0.74
N SER A 7 -21.82 -15.05 -0.93
CA SER A 7 -21.56 -13.61 -1.11
C SER A 7 -20.96 -13.34 -2.49
N GLY A 8 -21.38 -12.26 -3.16
CA GLY A 8 -20.74 -11.78 -4.40
C GLY A 8 -19.43 -11.02 -4.18
N ALA A 9 -18.83 -11.10 -2.99
CA ALA A 9 -17.56 -10.45 -2.69
C ALA A 9 -16.38 -11.24 -3.28
N LEU A 10 -15.36 -10.54 -3.77
CA LEU A 10 -14.13 -11.18 -4.25
C LEU A 10 -13.37 -11.91 -3.14
N LEU A 11 -13.33 -11.29 -1.94
CA LEU A 11 -12.66 -11.87 -0.76
C LEU A 11 -13.71 -12.48 0.17
N LEU A 12 -13.58 -13.79 0.39
CA LEU A 12 -14.52 -14.58 1.19
C LEU A 12 -13.85 -15.09 2.48
N ALA A 13 -14.63 -15.11 3.55
CA ALA A 13 -14.28 -15.85 4.77
C ALA A 13 -14.57 -17.35 4.59
N ASP A 14 -14.05 -18.19 5.48
CA ASP A 14 -14.18 -19.66 5.42
C ASP A 14 -15.62 -20.19 5.28
N LYS A 15 -16.62 -19.41 5.71
CA LYS A 15 -18.05 -19.75 5.60
C LYS A 15 -18.71 -19.25 4.31
N GLY A 16 -17.94 -18.73 3.35
CA GLY A 16 -18.42 -18.20 2.06
C GLY A 16 -18.96 -16.76 2.11
N GLY A 17 -19.08 -16.16 3.30
CA GLY A 17 -19.49 -14.77 3.47
C GLY A 17 -18.37 -13.78 3.10
N ARG A 18 -18.72 -12.49 2.95
CA ARG A 18 -17.74 -11.40 2.74
C ARG A 18 -16.70 -11.39 3.85
N MET A 19 -15.42 -11.32 3.49
CA MET A 19 -14.34 -11.18 4.47
C MET A 19 -14.41 -9.81 5.17
N SER A 20 -14.30 -9.81 6.50
CA SER A 20 -14.25 -8.59 7.30
C SER A 20 -12.86 -7.94 7.27
N PRO A 21 -12.76 -6.61 7.48
CA PRO A 21 -11.46 -5.94 7.60
C PRO A 21 -10.56 -6.49 8.71
N ALA A 22 -11.15 -7.00 9.81
CA ALA A 22 -10.38 -7.60 10.90
C ALA A 22 -9.70 -8.92 10.46
N GLN A 23 -10.42 -9.75 9.71
CA GLN A 23 -9.85 -10.99 9.14
C GLN A 23 -8.70 -10.69 8.17
N VAL A 24 -8.86 -9.68 7.31
CA VAL A 24 -7.77 -9.24 6.42
C VAL A 24 -6.54 -8.80 7.22
N ARG A 25 -6.74 -8.05 8.31
CA ARG A 25 -5.62 -7.60 9.17
C ARG A 25 -4.88 -8.76 9.81
N GLU A 26 -5.59 -9.74 10.36
CA GLU A 26 -4.96 -10.92 10.97
C GLU A 26 -4.23 -11.77 9.93
N ILE A 27 -4.83 -12.04 8.77
CA ILE A 27 -4.18 -12.78 7.68
C ILE A 27 -2.88 -12.07 7.25
N VAL A 28 -2.91 -10.75 7.07
CA VAL A 28 -1.70 -9.99 6.70
C VAL A 28 -0.65 -10.05 7.80
N LYS A 29 -1.06 -9.88 9.06
CA LYS A 29 -0.15 -9.94 10.21
C LYS A 29 0.51 -11.31 10.35
N GLU A 30 -0.25 -12.39 10.23
CA GLU A 30 0.26 -13.77 10.30
C GLU A 30 1.28 -14.04 9.20
N ASN A 31 0.95 -13.71 7.94
CA ASN A 31 1.85 -13.94 6.82
C ASN A 31 3.13 -13.11 6.94
N LEU A 32 3.02 -11.82 7.27
CA LEU A 32 4.20 -10.98 7.49
C LEU A 32 5.05 -11.47 8.67
N SER A 33 4.44 -12.08 9.70
CA SER A 33 5.18 -12.61 10.85
C SER A 33 6.10 -13.78 10.50
N ARG A 34 5.79 -14.50 9.41
CA ARG A 34 6.59 -15.63 8.94
C ARG A 34 7.77 -15.22 8.07
N VAL A 35 7.70 -14.03 7.44
CA VAL A 35 8.66 -13.61 6.41
C VAL A 35 9.42 -12.34 6.76
N CYS A 36 9.01 -11.58 7.79
CA CYS A 36 9.71 -10.36 8.20
C CYS A 36 9.82 -10.19 9.72
N SER A 37 10.91 -9.55 10.14
CA SER A 37 11.19 -9.20 11.55
C SER A 37 10.59 -7.86 11.97
N LEU A 38 9.77 -7.22 11.12
CA LEU A 38 9.21 -5.90 11.41
C LEU A 38 8.33 -5.90 12.67
N LYS A 39 8.43 -4.85 13.48
CA LYS A 39 7.57 -4.67 14.66
C LYS A 39 6.10 -4.44 14.28
N LYS A 40 5.84 -3.66 13.23
CA LYS A 40 4.50 -3.39 12.69
C LYS A 40 4.23 -4.31 11.50
N LYS A 41 3.14 -5.09 11.57
CA LYS A 41 2.74 -6.06 10.55
C LYS A 41 1.25 -5.91 10.26
N SER A 42 0.92 -5.06 9.29
CA SER A 42 -0.46 -4.70 8.98
C SER A 42 -0.63 -4.34 7.50
N PRO A 43 -1.86 -4.29 6.97
CA PRO A 43 -2.12 -3.87 5.59
C PRO A 43 -1.56 -2.48 5.26
N HIS A 44 -1.47 -1.58 6.25
CA HIS A 44 -0.89 -0.25 6.07
C HIS A 44 0.60 -0.29 5.75
N VAL A 45 1.34 -1.25 6.32
CA VAL A 45 2.77 -1.43 6.02
C VAL A 45 2.95 -1.85 4.57
N LEU A 46 2.14 -2.79 4.08
CA LEU A 46 2.16 -3.20 2.67
C LEU A 46 1.84 -2.03 1.73
N ARG A 47 0.81 -1.23 2.05
CA ARG A 47 0.47 -0.03 1.26
C ARG A 47 1.63 0.96 1.21
N HIS A 48 2.32 1.16 2.33
CA HIS A 48 3.48 2.05 2.38
C HIS A 48 4.67 1.50 1.59
N THR A 49 5.00 0.21 1.76
CA THR A 49 6.06 -0.45 0.98
C THR A 49 5.79 -0.35 -0.52
N PHE A 50 4.55 -0.57 -0.95
CA PHE A 50 4.15 -0.40 -2.34
C PHE A 50 4.36 1.05 -2.83
N ALA A 51 3.90 2.03 -2.06
CA ALA A 51 4.06 3.44 -2.39
C ALA A 51 5.54 3.85 -2.52
N THR A 52 6.36 3.49 -1.53
CA THR A 52 7.79 3.77 -1.53
C THR A 52 8.50 3.07 -2.69
N ALA A 53 8.17 1.80 -2.96
CA ALA A 53 8.73 1.06 -4.08
C ALA A 53 8.41 1.73 -5.42
N MET A 54 7.15 2.14 -5.63
CA MET A 54 6.73 2.83 -6.86
C MET A 54 7.49 4.14 -7.06
N LEU A 55 7.58 4.98 -6.02
CA LEU A 55 8.31 6.25 -6.09
C LEU A 55 9.80 6.03 -6.38
N ASN A 56 10.43 5.06 -5.69
CA ASN A 56 11.82 4.68 -5.92
C ASN A 56 12.13 4.22 -7.35
N HIS A 57 11.14 3.74 -8.08
CA HIS A 57 11.27 3.34 -9.49
C HIS A 57 10.74 4.41 -10.47
N GLY A 58 10.66 5.67 -10.03
CA GLY A 58 10.33 6.80 -10.90
C GLY A 58 8.84 6.96 -11.19
N ALA A 59 7.95 6.27 -10.48
CA ALA A 59 6.52 6.50 -10.64
C ALA A 59 6.15 7.92 -10.19
N GLY A 60 5.41 8.64 -11.03
CA GLY A 60 4.88 9.94 -10.67
C GLY A 60 3.91 9.86 -9.48
N ILE A 61 3.99 10.84 -8.58
CA ILE A 61 3.12 10.95 -7.39
C ILE A 61 1.63 10.95 -7.77
N GLU A 62 1.28 11.61 -8.87
CA GLU A 62 -0.11 11.67 -9.36
C GLU A 62 -0.62 10.31 -9.85
N SER A 63 0.24 9.52 -10.51
CA SER A 63 -0.08 8.15 -10.90
C SER A 63 -0.26 7.25 -9.68
N LEU A 64 0.60 7.40 -8.67
CA LEU A 64 0.51 6.64 -7.42
C LEU A 64 -0.75 6.98 -6.62
N LYS A 65 -1.14 8.25 -6.55
CA LYS A 65 -2.38 8.72 -5.91
C LYS A 65 -3.63 8.08 -6.54
N ARG A 66 -3.69 8.04 -7.87
CA ARG A 66 -4.78 7.38 -8.60
C ARG A 66 -4.84 5.89 -8.27
N LEU A 67 -3.70 5.22 -8.25
CA LEU A 67 -3.60 3.77 -8.01
C LEU A 67 -3.95 3.37 -6.57
N LEU A 68 -3.58 4.19 -5.59
CA LEU A 68 -3.91 3.98 -4.17
C LEU A 68 -5.34 4.40 -3.80
N GLY A 69 -6.08 4.94 -4.77
CA GLY A 69 -7.36 5.61 -4.59
C GLY A 69 -7.19 6.99 -3.97
N HIS A 70 -8.10 7.92 -4.31
CA HIS A 70 -8.20 9.28 -3.74
C HIS A 70 -8.34 9.35 -2.21
N ALA A 71 -8.20 8.22 -1.50
CA ALA A 71 -8.01 8.20 -0.07
C ALA A 71 -6.92 9.22 0.27
N LYS A 72 -7.33 10.26 1.01
CA LYS A 72 -6.45 11.28 1.57
C LYS A 72 -5.14 10.61 1.92
N LEU A 73 -4.05 11.13 1.36
CA LEU A 73 -2.69 10.70 1.66
C LEU A 73 -2.33 11.13 3.10
N SER A 74 -3.21 10.86 4.07
CA SER A 74 -3.21 11.34 5.46
C SER A 74 -2.20 10.60 6.33
N THR A 75 -1.02 10.40 5.76
CA THR A 75 0.28 10.26 6.41
C THR A 75 1.24 11.06 5.52
N THR A 76 1.00 12.37 5.48
CA THR A 76 1.51 13.32 4.48
C THR A 76 3.01 13.63 4.65
N GLU A 77 3.65 13.15 5.70
CA GLU A 77 5.00 13.59 6.08
C GLU A 77 6.12 12.61 5.66
N ILE A 78 5.79 11.37 5.30
CA ILE A 78 6.82 10.37 4.95
C ILE A 78 7.15 10.42 3.44
N TYR A 79 6.21 10.82 2.60
CA TYR A 79 6.42 10.83 1.15
C TYR A 79 7.24 12.02 0.67
N THR A 80 7.23 13.13 1.40
CA THR A 80 7.93 14.37 1.04
C THR A 80 9.45 14.23 1.04
N HIS A 81 10.04 13.50 1.99
CA HIS A 81 11.50 13.41 2.05
C HIS A 81 12.11 12.65 0.87
N THR A 82 11.52 11.51 0.46
CA THR A 82 12.02 10.74 -0.70
C THR A 82 11.66 11.38 -2.03
N THR A 83 10.46 11.97 -2.14
CA THR A 83 10.02 12.61 -3.38
C THR A 83 10.72 13.92 -3.67
N PHE A 84 11.17 14.68 -2.66
CA PHE A 84 11.94 15.91 -2.88
C PHE A 84 13.28 15.61 -3.56
N GLU A 85 13.98 14.56 -3.14
CA GLU A 85 15.21 14.10 -3.79
C GLU A 85 14.96 13.68 -5.24
N GLN A 86 13.86 12.98 -5.52
CA GLN A 86 13.49 12.53 -6.87
C GLN A 86 13.03 13.70 -7.76
N LEU A 87 12.21 14.61 -7.23
CA LEU A 87 11.84 15.86 -7.90
C LEU A 87 13.08 16.70 -8.22
N LYS A 88 14.03 16.79 -7.28
CA LYS A 88 15.30 17.49 -7.49
C LYS A 88 16.13 16.81 -8.58
N ARG A 89 16.21 15.49 -8.61
CA ARG A 89 16.91 14.74 -9.69
C ARG A 89 16.26 14.96 -11.04
N VAL A 90 14.95 14.77 -11.16
CA VAL A 90 14.21 15.00 -12.41
C VAL A 90 14.32 16.47 -12.85
N TYR A 91 14.29 17.42 -11.91
CA TYR A 91 14.50 18.84 -12.20
C TYR A 91 15.91 19.11 -12.76
N ILE A 92 16.96 18.56 -12.14
CA ILE A 92 18.35 18.68 -12.60
C ILE A 92 18.55 18.00 -13.97
N GLU A 93 17.98 16.81 -14.18
CA GLU A 93 18.07 16.09 -15.45
C GLU A 93 17.29 16.75 -16.59
N ALA A 94 16.10 17.30 -16.29
CA ALA A 94 15.28 18.00 -17.28
C ALA A 94 15.78 19.43 -17.57
N HIS A 95 16.55 20.04 -16.65
CA HIS A 95 17.11 21.37 -16.80
C HIS A 95 18.62 21.39 -16.52
N PRO A 96 19.45 20.77 -17.38
CA PRO A 96 20.90 20.62 -17.17
C PRO A 96 21.71 21.93 -17.27
N ARG A 97 21.06 23.10 -17.27
CA ARG A 97 21.67 24.44 -17.45
C ARG A 97 21.06 25.55 -16.58
N ALA A 98 20.41 25.22 -15.47
CA ALA A 98 19.90 26.22 -14.51
C ALA A 98 20.94 26.56 -13.43
#